data_AF-A0A7X7UGM7-F1
#
_entry.id   AF-A0A7X7UGM7-F1
#
_cell.length_a   1.000
_cell.length_b   1.000
_cell.length_c   1.000
_cell.angle_alpha   90.00
_cell.angle_beta   90.00
_cell.angle_gamma   90.00
#
_symmetry.space_group_name_H-M   'P 1'
#
loop_
_entity.id
_entity.type
_entity.pdbx_description
1 polymer ?
#
loop_
_entity_poly.entity_id
_entity_poly.type
_entity_poly.pdbx_seq_one_letter_code
_entity_poly.pdbx_strand_id
1 'polypeptide(L)' 'MPHKISDECISCGSCAAECPVDAITEGEPYKIDPAKCTDCGACAEVCPVEAISPA' A
#
# COMPACT_ATOMS: atom_id res chain seq x y z
N MET A 1 -1.29 12.99 -1.84
CA MET A 1 0.07 12.48 -2.11
C MET A 1 -0.01 10.97 -2.19
N PRO A 2 0.62 10.28 -3.15
CA PRO A 2 0.51 8.83 -3.21
C PRO A 2 1.17 8.22 -1.96
N HIS A 3 0.54 7.19 -1.39
CA HIS A 3 1.17 6.41 -0.33
C HIS A 3 2.34 5.61 -0.90
N LYS A 4 3.34 5.34 -0.05
CA LYS A 4 4.51 4.52 -0.36
C LYS A 4 4.66 3.42 0.69
N ILE A 5 5.04 2.24 0.24
CA ILE A 5 5.34 1.08 1.08
C ILE A 5 6.85 1.07 1.37
N SER A 6 7.23 0.91 2.65
CA SER A 6 8.61 0.79 3.12
C SER A 6 9.12 -0.66 3.02
N ASP A 7 10.42 -0.84 3.26
CA ASP A 7 11.07 -2.15 3.29
C ASP A 7 10.66 -2.99 4.52
N GLU A 8 9.85 -2.44 5.43
CA GLU A 8 9.27 -3.17 6.58
C GLU A 8 8.07 -4.04 6.16
N CYS A 9 7.63 -3.94 4.89
CA CYS A 9 6.56 -4.76 4.36
C CYS A 9 6.91 -6.25 4.45
N ILE A 10 6.04 -7.01 5.12
CA ILE A 10 6.14 -8.47 5.26
C ILE A 10 5.41 -9.25 4.14
N SER A 11 5.06 -8.58 3.04
CA SER A 11 4.35 -9.16 1.89
C SER A 11 3.09 -9.98 2.23
N CYS A 12 2.31 -9.50 3.21
CA CYS A 12 1.08 -10.19 3.66
C CYS A 12 -0.13 -10.05 2.71
N GLY A 13 -0.10 -9.09 1.78
CA GLY A 13 -1.15 -8.88 0.78
C GLY A 13 -2.42 -8.15 1.25
N SER A 14 -2.59 -7.86 2.55
CA SER A 14 -3.79 -7.20 3.07
C SER A 14 -4.09 -5.85 2.41
N CYS A 15 -3.06 -5.04 2.20
CA CYS A 15 -3.22 -3.72 1.55
C CYS A 15 -3.75 -3.82 0.12
N ALA A 16 -3.36 -4.84 -0.64
CA ALA A 16 -3.79 -5.01 -2.02
C ALA A 16 -5.28 -5.38 -2.12
N ALA A 17 -5.79 -6.19 -1.18
CA ALA A 17 -7.20 -6.56 -1.13
C ALA A 17 -8.13 -5.38 -0.79
N GLU A 18 -7.64 -4.43 0.01
CA GLU A 18 -8.42 -3.28 0.49
C GLU A 18 -8.30 -2.05 -0.42
N CYS A 19 -7.46 -2.07 -1.45
CA CYS A 19 -7.28 -0.94 -2.32
C CYS A 19 -8.49 -0.79 -3.28
N PRO A 20 -9.32 0.26 -3.16
CA PRO A 20 -10.56 0.38 -3.94
C PRO A 20 -10.34 0.68 -5.43
N VAL A 21 -9.09 0.96 -5.81
CA VAL A 21 -8.68 1.38 -7.16
C VAL A 21 -7.61 0.45 -7.75
N ASP A 22 -7.35 -0.70 -7.12
CA ASP A 22 -6.36 -1.69 -7.56
C ASP A 22 -5.00 -1.04 -7.91
N ALA A 23 -4.56 -0.10 -7.06
CA ALA A 23 -3.30 0.61 -7.22
C ALA A 23 -2.10 -0.17 -6.67
N ILE A 24 -2.31 -1.33 -6.03
CA ILE A 24 -1.25 -2.06 -5.34
C ILE A 24 -0.94 -3.36 -6.08
N THR A 25 0.35 -3.58 -6.36
CA THR A 25 0.85 -4.79 -7.00
C THR A 25 1.74 -5.59 -6.07
N GLU A 26 1.70 -6.91 -6.22
CA GLU A 26 2.52 -7.85 -5.46
C GLU A 26 4.01 -7.68 -5.76
N GLY A 27 4.83 -7.80 -4.70
CA GLY A 27 6.29 -7.72 -4.76
C GLY A 27 6.92 -7.90 -3.38
N GLU A 28 8.24 -7.79 -3.30
CA GLU A 28 9.04 -7.79 -2.07
C GLU A 28 9.86 -6.49 -2.00
N PRO A 29 9.31 -5.38 -1.48
CA PRO A 29 7.96 -5.20 -0.92
C PRO A 29 6.86 -5.01 -1.98
N TYR A 30 5.60 -5.06 -1.56
CA TYR A 30 4.46 -4.62 -2.39
C TYR A 30 4.67 -3.18 -2.88
N LYS A 31 4.09 -2.82 -4.03
CA LYS A 31 4.28 -1.50 -4.64
C LYS A 31 2.96 -0.81 -4.91
N ILE A 32 2.90 0.48 -4.60
CA ILE A 32 1.77 1.36 -4.91
C ILE A 32 2.08 2.10 -6.22
N ASP A 33 1.15 2.04 -7.17
CA ASP A 33 1.18 2.82 -8.40
C ASP A 33 0.71 4.26 -8.10
N PRO A 34 1.62 5.25 -8.15
CA PRO A 34 1.27 6.64 -7.84
C PRO A 34 0.32 7.26 -8.86
N ALA A 35 0.19 6.70 -10.07
CA ALA A 35 -0.74 7.19 -11.08
C ALA A 35 -2.19 6.77 -10.79
N LYS A 36 -2.39 5.70 -10.01
CA LYS A 36 -3.71 5.19 -9.62
C LYS A 36 -4.10 5.56 -8.19
N CYS A 37 -3.12 5.76 -7.30
CA CYS A 37 -3.37 6.06 -5.90
C CYS A 37 -4.16 7.36 -5.72
N THR A 38 -5.26 7.29 -4.96
CA THR A 38 -6.14 8.43 -4.67
C THR A 38 -5.97 8.99 -3.26
N ASP A 39 -4.94 8.57 -2.52
CA ASP A 39 -4.65 9.04 -1.14
C ASP A 39 -5.80 8.79 -0.15
N CYS A 40 -6.47 7.63 -0.29
CA CYS A 40 -7.63 7.27 0.53
C CYS A 40 -7.29 6.72 1.92
N GLY A 41 -6.03 6.35 2.20
CA GLY A 41 -5.59 5.83 3.50
C GLY A 41 -5.93 4.36 3.81
N ALA A 42 -6.86 3.71 3.11
CA ALA A 42 -7.35 2.36 3.44
C ALA A 42 -6.22 1.31 3.58
N CYS A 43 -5.24 1.34 2.68
CA CYS A 43 -4.09 0.43 2.72
C CYS A 43 -3.24 0.57 4.00
N ALA A 44 -3.09 1.79 4.54
CA ALA A 44 -2.32 2.04 5.75
C ALA A 44 -3.04 1.53 7.01
N GLU A 45 -4.37 1.68 7.06
CA GLU A 45 -5.19 1.23 8.21
C GLU A 45 -5.14 -0.29 8.42
N VAL A 46 -5.00 -1.05 7.34
CA VAL A 46 -4.95 -2.53 7.39
C VAL A 46 -3.53 -3.10 7.42
N CYS A 47 -2.49 -2.27 7.37
CA CYS A 47 -1.12 -2.75 7.38
C CYS A 47 -0.72 -3.19 8.81
N PRO A 48 -0.49 -4.49 9.07
CA PRO A 48 -0.24 -4.98 10.42
C PRO A 48 1.11 -4.56 11.00
N VAL A 49 2.01 -4.06 10.14
CA VAL A 49 3.37 -3.61 10.47
C VAL A 49 3.56 -2.12 10.20
N GLU A 50 2.48 -1.39 9.90
CA GLU A 50 2.49 0.06 9.67
C GLU A 50 3.50 0.53 8.61
N ALA A 51 3.84 -0.34 7.65
CA ALA A 51 4.86 -0.08 6.62
C ALA A 51 4.42 0.88 5.50
N ILE A 52 3.28 1.56 5.63
CA ILE A 52 2.69 2.40 4.57
C ILE A 52 2.57 3.84 5.08
N SER A 53 3.16 4.78 4.35
CA SER A 53 3.16 6.21 4.72
C SER A 53 2.87 7.11 3.52
N PRO A 54 2.26 8.29 3.69
CA PRO A 54 2.14 9.30 2.63
C PRO A 54 3.54 9.80 2.22
N ALA A 55 3.79 9.95 0.91
CA ALA A 55 5.09 10.33 0.35
C ALA A 55 5.06 11.58 -0.53
#